data_AF-A0A843C460-F1
#
_entry.id   AF-A0A843C460-F1
#
_cell.length_a   1.000
_cell.length_b   1.000
_cell.length_c   1.000
_cell.angle_alpha   90.00
_cell.angle_beta   90.00
_cell.angle_gamma   90.00
#
_symmetry.space_group_name_H-M   'P 1'
#
loop_
_entity.id
_entity.type
_entity.pdbx_description
1 polymer ?
#
loop_
_entity_poly.entity_id
_entity_poly.type
_entity_poly.pdbx_seq_one_letter_code
_entity_poly.pdbx_strand_id
1 'polypeptide(L)'
;PKVITTLDWKLEEIDNKTHQLKVNTQAGLLAYGSTLNIEVWIIDENTTRIRINAETPVTTITALADFGRIRDRIELFFEVLAKELNENKENSKKE
;
A
#
# COMPACT_ATOMS: atom_id res chain seq x y z
N PRO A 1 13.25 -5.48 -23.08
CA PRO A 1 12.58 -4.66 -22.03
C PRO A 1 12.41 -5.47 -20.74
N LYS A 2 13.08 -5.09 -19.64
CA LYS A 2 12.87 -5.72 -18.33
C LYS A 2 11.53 -5.23 -17.79
N VAL A 3 10.59 -6.16 -17.59
CA VAL A 3 9.34 -5.91 -16.88
C VAL A 3 9.69 -5.57 -15.44
N ILE A 4 9.15 -4.48 -14.90
CA ILE A 4 9.33 -4.11 -13.51
C ILE A 4 8.57 -5.13 -12.67
N THR A 5 9.29 -6.06 -12.06
CA THR A 5 8.74 -7.12 -11.19
C THR A 5 8.51 -6.64 -9.76
N THR A 6 9.15 -5.54 -9.37
CA THR A 6 9.11 -4.97 -8.01
C THR A 6 9.02 -3.45 -8.12
N LEU A 7 8.02 -2.86 -7.47
CA LEU A 7 7.89 -1.41 -7.37
C LEU A 7 8.83 -0.91 -6.28
N ASP A 8 9.72 0.02 -6.60
CA ASP A 8 10.51 0.72 -5.60
C ASP A 8 9.64 1.79 -4.93
N TRP A 9 9.51 1.69 -3.60
CA TRP A 9 8.72 2.59 -2.78
C TRP A 9 9.63 3.58 -2.07
N LYS A 10 9.29 4.86 -2.13
CA LYS A 10 9.94 5.94 -1.42
C LYS A 10 9.00 6.49 -0.36
N LEU A 11 9.43 6.51 0.90
CA LEU A 11 8.70 7.15 1.97
C LEU A 11 8.78 8.67 1.79
N GLU A 12 7.62 9.33 1.68
CA GLU A 12 7.54 10.79 1.60
C GLU A 12 7.25 11.41 2.96
N GLU A 13 6.32 10.83 3.70
CA GLU A 13 5.88 11.38 4.98
C GLU A 13 5.47 10.25 5.92
N ILE A 14 5.86 10.39 7.19
CA ILE A 14 5.40 9.55 8.28
C ILE A 14 5.02 10.46 9.45
N ASP A 15 3.74 10.45 9.81
CA ASP A 15 3.26 11.10 11.01
C ASP A 15 2.81 10.04 12.02
N ASN A 16 3.69 9.77 12.98
CA ASN A 16 3.44 8.81 14.04
C ASN A 16 2.36 9.27 15.03
N LYS A 17 2.05 10.58 15.09
CA LYS A 17 1.02 11.11 16.01
C LYS A 17 -0.38 10.90 15.47
N THR A 18 -0.54 11.03 14.15
CA THR A 18 -1.83 10.83 13.47
C THR A 18 -1.95 9.47 12.79
N HIS A 19 -0.91 8.64 12.90
CA HIS A 19 -0.79 7.32 12.26
C HIS A 19 -1.03 7.40 10.74
N GLN A 20 -0.43 8.40 10.11
CA GLN A 20 -0.50 8.63 8.68
C GLN A 20 0.84 8.30 8.02
N LEU A 21 0.78 7.64 6.87
CA LEU A 21 1.93 7.27 6.08
C LEU A 21 1.65 7.62 4.62
N LYS A 22 2.59 8.32 4.00
CA LYS A 22 2.57 8.63 2.58
C LYS A 22 3.80 8.03 1.90
N VAL A 23 3.56 7.16 0.93
CA VAL A 23 4.62 6.50 0.16
C VAL A 23 4.36 6.65 -1.33
N ASN A 24 5.42 6.88 -2.09
CA ASN A 24 5.36 7.02 -3.54
C ASN A 24 6.08 5.88 -4.22
N THR A 25 5.48 5.31 -5.26
CA THR A 25 6.19 4.40 -6.15
C THR A 25 7.00 5.19 -7.17
N GLN A 26 8.23 4.74 -7.42
CA GLN A 26 9.02 5.32 -8.49
C GLN A 26 8.40 5.00 -9.85
N ALA A 27 8.25 6.02 -10.69
CA ALA A 27 7.79 5.84 -12.06
C ALA A 27 8.82 5.00 -12.84
N GLY A 28 8.33 4.03 -13.59
CA GLY A 28 9.13 3.14 -14.39
C GLY A 28 8.65 3.08 -15.85
N LEU A 29 9.35 2.32 -16.70
CA LEU A 29 8.96 2.17 -18.10
C LEU A 29 7.55 1.55 -18.16
N LEU A 30 6.55 2.34 -18.58
CA LEU A 30 5.12 2.00 -18.64
C LEU A 30 4.39 1.86 -17.27
N ALA A 31 5.02 2.28 -16.17
CA ALA A 31 4.40 2.31 -14.85
C ALA A 31 4.44 3.74 -14.32
N TYR A 32 3.27 4.39 -14.25
CA TYR A 32 3.17 5.71 -13.63
C TYR A 32 3.45 5.60 -12.13
N GLY A 33 4.26 6.53 -11.63
CA GLY A 33 4.47 6.67 -10.19
C GLY A 33 3.12 6.93 -9.52
N SER A 34 2.86 6.26 -8.40
CA SER A 34 1.60 6.34 -7.67
C SER A 34 1.87 6.78 -6.25
N THR A 35 1.03 7.66 -5.75
CA THR A 35 1.02 8.07 -4.34
C THR A 35 0.07 7.17 -3.59
N LEU A 36 0.54 6.58 -2.50
CA LEU A 36 -0.28 5.79 -1.59
C LEU A 36 -0.32 6.52 -0.25
N ASN A 37 -1.51 6.94 0.16
CA ASN A 37 -1.78 7.52 1.47
C ASN A 37 -2.46 6.45 2.33
N ILE A 38 -1.84 6.10 3.45
CA ILE A 38 -2.32 5.13 4.42
C ILE A 38 -2.65 5.88 5.70
N GLU A 39 -3.91 5.80 6.13
CA GLU A 39 -4.42 6.39 7.37
C GLU A 39 -4.90 5.25 8.28
N VAL A 40 -4.46 5.27 9.54
CA VAL A 40 -4.79 4.22 10.50
C VAL A 40 -5.48 4.83 11.72
N TRP A 41 -6.64 4.28 12.10
CA TRP A 41 -7.34 4.66 13.33
C TRP A 41 -7.58 3.46 14.20
N ILE A 42 -7.26 3.61 15.48
CA ILE A 42 -7.62 2.64 16.52
C ILE A 42 -9.11 2.84 16.82
N ILE A 43 -9.93 1.80 16.61
CA ILE A 43 -11.36 1.83 16.94
C ILE A 43 -11.56 1.31 18.37
N ASP A 44 -10.91 0.21 18.71
CA ASP A 44 -10.91 -0.39 20.05
C ASP A 44 -9.61 -1.17 20.27
N GLU A 45 -9.48 -1.85 21.41
CA GLU A 45 -8.28 -2.60 21.82
C GLU A 45 -7.88 -3.72 20.83
N ASN A 46 -8.81 -4.21 20.02
CA ASN A 46 -8.59 -5.34 19.10
C ASN A 46 -8.84 -4.98 17.63
N THR A 47 -9.38 -3.79 17.35
CA THR A 47 -9.84 -3.40 16.03
C THR A 47 -9.17 -2.11 15.58
N THR A 48 -8.51 -2.19 14.42
CA THR A 48 -7.94 -1.05 13.73
C THR A 48 -8.62 -0.88 12.39
N ARG A 49 -8.99 0.36 12.05
CA ARG A 49 -9.46 0.71 10.71
C ARG A 49 -8.31 1.31 9.94
N ILE A 50 -8.07 0.77 8.75
CA ILE A 50 -7.08 1.27 7.81
C ILE A 50 -7.82 1.81 6.59
N ARG A 51 -7.51 3.04 6.18
CA ARG A 51 -7.91 3.60 4.89
C ARG A 51 -6.66 3.71 4.02
N ILE A 52 -6.76 3.20 2.80
CA ILE A 52 -5.70 3.30 1.80
C ILE A 52 -6.27 4.04 0.60
N ASN A 53 -5.66 5.16 0.26
CA ASN A 53 -5.97 5.94 -0.94
C ASN A 53 -4.78 5.85 -1.89
N ALA A 54 -5.00 5.33 -3.10
CA ALA A 54 -3.99 5.30 -4.14
C ALA A 54 -4.34 6.33 -5.22
N GLU A 55 -3.40 7.23 -5.52
CA GLU A 55 -3.50 8.23 -6.57
C GLU A 55 -2.43 7.96 -7.63
N THR A 56 -2.86 7.69 -8.85
CA THR A 56 -1.96 7.50 -10.00
C THR A 56 -2.30 8.55 -11.06
N PRO A 57 -1.38 9.47 -11.41
CA PRO A 57 -1.57 10.40 -12.49
C PRO A 57 -1.48 9.64 -13.82
N VAL A 58 -2.64 9.35 -14.40
CA VAL A 58 -2.82 8.62 -15.65
C VAL A 58 -3.39 9.55 -16.72
N THR A 59 -3.09 9.25 -17.98
CA THR A 59 -3.83 9.85 -19.10
C THR A 59 -5.18 9.14 -19.25
N THR A 60 -6.20 9.80 -19.81
CA THR A 60 -7.57 9.26 -19.90
C THR A 60 -7.66 7.85 -20.51
N ILE A 61 -6.76 7.51 -21.44
CA ILE A 61 -6.72 6.20 -22.10
C ILE A 61 -6.13 5.11 -21.17
N THR A 62 -5.13 5.45 -20.35
CA THR A 62 -4.49 4.51 -19.43
C THR A 62 -5.27 4.33 -18.12
N ALA A 63 -6.13 5.28 -17.76
CA ALA A 63 -6.95 5.26 -16.55
C ALA A 63 -7.84 4.01 -16.43
N LEU A 64 -8.45 3.56 -17.53
CA LEU A 64 -9.31 2.37 -17.54
C LEU A 64 -8.53 1.07 -17.27
N ALA A 65 -7.30 0.97 -17.78
CA ALA A 65 -6.44 -0.19 -17.57
C ALA A 65 -5.77 -0.19 -16.19
N ASP A 66 -5.49 0.99 -15.64
CA ASP A 66 -4.82 1.15 -14.35
C ASP A 66 -5.79 1.03 -13.16
N PHE A 67 -7.05 1.44 -13.28
CA PHE A 67 -8.01 1.36 -12.17
C PHE A 67 -8.22 -0.08 -11.66
N GLY A 68 -8.35 -1.05 -12.57
CA GLY A 68 -8.46 -2.46 -12.20
C GLY A 68 -7.20 -2.98 -11.50
N ARG A 69 -6.02 -2.60 -12.00
CA ARG A 69 -4.73 -3.03 -11.45
C ARG A 69 -4.41 -2.41 -10.09
N ILE A 70 -4.89 -1.19 -9.83
CA ILE A 70 -4.69 -0.54 -8.52
C ILE A 70 -5.46 -1.30 -7.44
N ARG A 71 -6.70 -1.72 -7.73
CA ARG A 71 -7.49 -2.53 -6.79
C ARG A 71 -6.78 -3.84 -6.46
N ASP A 72 -6.35 -4.61 -7.46
CA ASP A 72 -5.68 -5.90 -7.26
C ASP A 72 -4.41 -5.73 -6.41
N ARG A 73 -3.66 -4.63 -6.61
CA ARG A 73 -2.46 -4.31 -5.81
C ARG A 73 -2.78 -3.98 -4.36
N ILE A 74 -3.88 -3.27 -4.10
CA ILE A 74 -4.33 -2.96 -2.73
C ILE A 74 -4.80 -4.24 -2.03
N GLU A 75 -5.54 -5.11 -2.73
CA GLU A 75 -5.96 -6.41 -2.18
C GLU A 75 -4.75 -7.28 -1.83
N LEU A 76 -3.76 -7.39 -2.72
CA LEU A 76 -2.51 -8.11 -2.45
C LEU A 76 -1.73 -7.53 -1.27
N PHE A 77 -1.69 -6.19 -1.14
CA PHE A 77 -1.07 -5.52 0.00
C PHE A 77 -1.72 -5.94 1.32
N PHE A 78 -3.06 -5.97 1.39
CA PHE A 78 -3.76 -6.40 2.60
C PHE A 78 -3.57 -7.88 2.89
N GLU A 79 -3.50 -8.73 1.87
CA GLU A 79 -3.22 -10.16 2.03
C GLU A 79 -1.84 -10.38 2.68
N VAL A 80 -0.80 -9.72 2.15
CA VAL A 80 0.56 -9.79 2.71
C VAL A 80 0.62 -9.19 4.11
N LEU A 81 -0.02 -8.05 4.35
CA LEU A 81 -0.07 -7.42 5.67
C LEU A 81 -0.75 -8.33 6.70
N ALA A 82 -1.88 -8.94 6.35
CA ALA A 82 -2.59 -9.86 7.22
C ALA A 82 -1.74 -11.09 7.56
N LYS A 83 -0.97 -11.61 6.58
CA LYS A 83 -0.05 -12.71 6.79
C LYS A 83 1.06 -12.33 7.78
N GLU A 84 1.75 -11.21 7.56
CA GLU A 84 2.83 -10.72 8.45
C GLU A 84 2.35 -10.45 9.88
N LEU A 85 1.16 -9.88 10.05
CA LEU A 85 0.56 -9.63 11.36
C LEU A 85 0.18 -10.92 12.10
N ASN A 86 -0.26 -11.95 11.36
CA ASN A 86 -0.64 -13.24 11.95
C ASN A 86 0.60 -14.12 12.24
N GLU A 87 1.60 -14.14 11.38
CA GLU A 87 2.85 -14.89 11.58
C GLU A 87 3.65 -14.33 12.78
N ASN A 88 3.68 -13.01 12.96
CA ASN A 88 4.28 -12.40 14.16
C ASN A 88 3.53 -12.76 15.45
N LYS A 89 2.20 -12.94 15.39
CA LYS A 89 1.41 -13.40 16.55
C LYS A 89 1.74 -14.84 16.97
N GLU A 90 2.10 -15.71 16.02
CA GLU A 90 2.50 -17.09 16.33
C GLU A 90 3.92 -17.17 16.92
N ASN A 91 4.84 -16.32 16.47
CA ASN A 91 6.19 -16.27 17.04
C ASN A 91 6.23 -15.67 18.45
N SER A 92 5.44 -14.62 18.72
CA SER A 92 5.31 -14.06 20.08
C SER A 92 4.59 -14.94 21.10
N LYS A 93 3.92 -16.03 20.67
CA LYS A 93 3.31 -17.02 21.57
C LYS A 93 4.24 -18.21 21.87
N LYS A 94 5.39 -18.30 21.21
CA LYS A 94 6.37 -19.39 21.36
C LYS A 94 7.58 -18.99 22.22
N GLU A 95 7.68 -17.73 22.62
CA GLU A 95 8.59 -17.23 23.66
C GLU A 95 7.85 -17.07 24.99
#